data_AF-A0A920Q9C7-F1
#
_entry.id   AF-A0A920Q9C7-F1
#
_cell.length_a   1.000
_cell.length_b   1.000
_cell.length_c   1.000
_cell.angle_alpha   90.00
_cell.angle_beta   90.00
_cell.angle_gamma   90.00
#
_symmetry.space_group_name_H-M   'P 1'
#
loop_
_entity.id
_entity.type
_entity.pdbx_description
1 polymer ?
#
loop_
_entity_poly.entity_id
_entity_poly.type
_entity_poly.pdbx_seq_one_letter_code
_entity_poly.pdbx_strand_id
1 'polypeptide(L)' 'MISAVILAAGESRRMGKQNKLLLPVGGEALLVKLVKSVCDSDVGQVLVVIGHEAEKIRRELNNFSKLCV' A
#
# COMPACT_ATOMS: atom_id res chain seq x y z
N MET A 1 -9.24 -7.71 19.10
CA MET A 1 -8.21 -7.13 18.21
C MET A 1 -8.68 -7.33 16.78
N ILE A 2 -8.69 -6.26 15.97
CA ILE A 2 -9.11 -6.29 14.57
C ILE A 2 -7.86 -6.11 13.69
N SER A 3 -7.75 -6.88 12.61
CA SER A 3 -6.67 -6.78 11.64
C SER A 3 -7.20 -6.39 10.27
N ALA A 4 -6.41 -5.64 9.50
CA ALA A 4 -6.73 -5.26 8.12
C ALA A 4 -5.80 -5.97 7.13
N VAL A 5 -6.33 -6.29 5.95
CA VAL A 5 -5.55 -6.80 4.81
C VAL A 5 -5.69 -5.83 3.65
N ILE A 6 -4.56 -5.36 3.12
CA ILE A 6 -4.48 -4.51 1.93
C ILE A 6 -3.94 -5.36 0.78
N LEU A 7 -4.76 -5.57 -0.24
CA LEU A 7 -4.37 -6.33 -1.44
C LEU A 7 -3.74 -5.39 -2.48
N ALA A 8 -2.41 -5.40 -2.54
CA ALA A 8 -1.58 -4.49 -3.33
C ALA A 8 -0.69 -5.22 -4.37
N ALA A 9 -1.06 -6.45 -4.76
CA ALA A 9 -0.26 -7.30 -5.66
C ALA A 9 -0.59 -7.13 -7.15
N GLY A 10 -1.54 -6.27 -7.52
CA GLY A 10 -2.04 -6.14 -8.88
C GLY A 10 -1.05 -5.50 -9.87
N GLU A 11 -0.97 -6.05 -11.08
CA GLU A 11 -0.06 -5.60 -12.15
C GLU A 11 -0.42 -4.27 -12.82
N SER A 12 -1.55 -3.65 -12.48
CA SER A 12 -1.99 -2.38 -13.06
C SER A 12 -2.19 -2.37 -14.60
N ARG A 13 -2.30 -3.52 -15.27
CA ARG A 13 -2.43 -3.64 -16.75
C ARG A 13 -3.51 -2.72 -17.38
N ARG A 14 -4.65 -2.54 -16.70
CA ARG A 14 -5.75 -1.66 -17.18
C ARG A 14 -5.44 -0.16 -17.07
N MET A 15 -4.48 0.22 -16.22
CA MET A 15 -3.97 1.59 -16.04
C MET A 15 -2.82 1.93 -17.02
N GLY A 16 -2.44 0.99 -17.90
CA GLY A 16 -1.32 1.15 -18.82
C GLY A 16 0.02 0.77 -18.19
N LYS A 17 1.08 1.51 -18.51
CA LYS A 17 2.47 1.17 -18.15
C LYS A 17 2.86 1.54 -16.71
N GLN A 18 2.07 2.37 -16.03
CA GLN A 18 2.39 2.86 -14.69
C GLN A 18 1.72 2.00 -13.64
N ASN A 19 2.45 1.68 -12.57
CA ASN A 19 1.89 1.01 -11.41
C ASN A 19 0.93 1.96 -10.69
N LYS A 20 -0.37 1.61 -10.67
CA LYS A 20 -1.44 2.41 -10.07
C LYS A 20 -1.14 2.81 -8.63
N LEU A 21 -0.50 1.91 -7.88
CA LEU A 21 -0.20 2.10 -6.46
C LEU A 21 0.85 3.19 -6.21
N LEU A 22 1.72 3.44 -7.18
CA LEU A 22 2.79 4.45 -7.12
C LEU A 22 2.38 5.78 -7.78
N LEU A 23 1.19 5.87 -8.37
CA LEU A 23 0.73 7.12 -8.97
C LEU A 23 0.49 8.17 -7.88
N PRO A 24 0.96 9.41 -8.09
CA PRO A 24 0.71 10.49 -7.16
C PRO A 24 -0.75 10.93 -7.26
N VAL A 25 -1.46 10.92 -6.15
CA VAL A 25 -2.81 11.47 -6.03
C VAL A 25 -2.72 12.58 -5.01
N GLY A 26 -2.78 13.85 -5.43
CA GLY A 26 -2.59 14.99 -4.53
C GLY A 26 -1.21 14.99 -3.85
N GLY A 27 -0.15 14.74 -4.62
CA GLY A 27 1.25 14.85 -4.17
C GLY A 27 1.84 13.63 -3.47
N GLU A 28 1.04 12.59 -3.21
CA GLU A 28 1.48 11.39 -2.48
C GLU A 28 1.02 10.13 -3.21
N ALA A 29 1.83 9.06 -3.16
CA ALA A 29 1.51 7.79 -3.78
C ALA A 29 0.17 7.23 -3.26
N LEU A 30 -0.67 6.72 -4.16
CA LEU A 30 -1.98 6.19 -3.82
C LEU A 30 -1.94 5.14 -2.70
N LEU A 31 -0.94 4.26 -2.72
CA LEU A 31 -0.76 3.24 -1.69
C LEU A 31 -0.46 3.83 -0.32
N VAL A 32 0.41 4.84 -0.25
CA VAL A 32 0.78 5.50 1.01
C VAL A 32 -0.45 6.16 1.63
N LYS A 33 -1.28 6.83 0.82
CA LYS A 33 -2.56 7.38 1.28
C LYS A 33 -3.48 6.33 1.89
N LEU A 34 -3.65 5.19 1.20
CA LEU A 34 -4.48 4.09 1.70
C LEU A 34 -3.96 3.53 3.03
N VAL A 35 -2.65 3.29 3.10
CA VAL A 35 -2.02 2.73 4.31
C VAL A 35 -2.13 3.69 5.48
N LYS A 36 -1.88 4.99 5.29
CA LYS A 36 -2.08 6.01 6.33
C LYS A 36 -3.49 5.93 6.92
N SER A 37 -4.52 6.00 6.07
CA SER A 37 -5.92 5.94 6.52
C SER A 37 -6.25 4.68 7.32
N VAL A 38 -5.68 3.52 6.94
CA VAL A 38 -5.89 2.27 7.68
C VAL A 38 -5.11 2.28 8.99
N CYS A 39 -3.86 2.74 9.00
CA CYS A 39 -3.05 2.82 10.21
C CYS A 39 -3.58 3.84 11.24
N ASP A 40 -4.30 4.87 10.80
CA ASP A 40 -4.95 5.87 11.64
C ASP A 40 -6.26 5.36 12.28
N SER A 41 -6.75 4.19 11.88
CA SER A 41 -7.92 3.54 12.49
C SER A 41 -7.54 2.68 13.71
N ASP A 42 -8.55 2.13 14.39
CA ASP A 42 -8.41 1.26 15.58
C ASP A 42 -7.91 -0.17 15.28
N VAL A 43 -7.45 -0.45 14.05
CA VAL A 43 -6.89 -1.76 13.71
C VAL A 43 -5.54 -1.99 14.41
N GLY A 44 -5.37 -3.17 14.99
CA GLY A 44 -4.16 -3.54 15.72
C GLY A 44 -3.00 -3.94 14.81
N GLN A 45 -3.30 -4.50 13.62
CA GLN A 45 -2.30 -4.95 12.67
C GLN A 45 -2.78 -4.75 11.23
N VAL A 46 -1.86 -4.41 10.33
CA VAL A 46 -2.11 -4.31 8.89
C VAL A 46 -1.18 -5.24 8.12
N LEU A 47 -1.75 -6.15 7.33
CA LEU A 47 -1.00 -7.00 6.39
C LEU A 47 -1.13 -6.43 4.98
N VAL A 48 -0.02 -6.20 4.30
CA VAL A 48 -0.01 -5.71 2.91
C VAL A 48 0.51 -6.79 1.99
N VAL A 49 -0.37 -7.34 1.15
CA VAL A 49 0.01 -8.34 0.16
C VAL A 49 0.55 -7.62 -1.08
N ILE A 50 1.86 -7.75 -1.32
CA ILE A 50 2.55 -7.11 -2.45
C ILE A 50 2.86 -8.12 -3.57
N GLY A 51 3.08 -7.60 -4.77
CA GLY A 51 3.26 -8.42 -5.97
C GLY A 51 4.07 -7.69 -7.04
N HIS A 52 3.41 -7.26 -8.12
CA HIS A 52 4.09 -6.55 -9.21
C HIS A 52 4.89 -5.35 -8.70
N GLU A 53 6.18 -5.29 -9.04
CA GLU A 53 7.14 -4.29 -8.54
C GLU A 53 7.24 -4.23 -6.99
N ALA A 54 7.13 -5.38 -6.32
CA ALA A 54 7.21 -5.55 -4.87
C ALA A 54 8.28 -4.68 -4.18
N GLU A 55 9.50 -4.64 -4.71
CA GLU A 55 10.59 -3.84 -4.14
C GLU A 55 10.33 -2.33 -4.18
N LYS A 56 9.69 -1.82 -5.25
CA LYS A 56 9.30 -0.40 -5.30
C LYS A 56 8.22 -0.11 -4.27
N ILE A 57 7.23 -0.99 -4.18
CA ILE A 57 6.14 -0.89 -3.20
C ILE A 57 6.69 -0.93 -1.77
N ARG A 58 7.58 -1.87 -1.46
CA ARG A 58 8.16 -2.04 -0.12
C ARG A 58 8.89 -0.77 0.33
N ARG A 59 9.62 -0.10 -0.57
CA ARG A 59 10.28 1.18 -0.26
C ARG A 59 9.30 2.28 0.16
N GLU A 60 8.15 2.39 -0.50
CA GLU A 60 7.11 3.36 -0.12
C GLU A 60 6.49 3.07 1.25
N LEU A 61 6.58 1.81 1.73
CA LEU A 61 5.96 1.35 2.97
C LEU A 61 6.90 1.31 4.19
N ASN A 62 8.20 1.59 4.02
CA ASN A 62 9.20 1.43 5.08
C ASN A 62 8.97 2.30 6.34
N ASN A 63 8.15 3.35 6.25
CA ASN A 63 7.94 4.30 7.34
C ASN A 63 6.75 3.97 8.26
N PHE A 64 6.10 2.82 8.08
CA PHE A 64 4.92 2.45 8.87
C PHE A 64 5.23 1.31 9.85
N SER A 65 5.04 1.58 11.15
CA SER A 65 5.34 0.63 12.22
C SER A 65 4.30 -0.48 12.42
N LYS A 66 3.04 -0.26 11.99
CA LYS A 66 1.94 -1.22 12.14
C LYS A 66 1.84 -2.24 10.98
N LEU A 67 2.74 -2.16 9.99
CA LEU A 67 2.68 -2.99 8.79
C LEU A 67 3.47 -4.29 8.91
N CYS A 68 2.87 -5.36 8.40
CA CYS A 68 3.56 -6.54 7.93
C CYS A 68 3.45 -6.57 6.39
N VAL A 69 4.58 -6.66 5.69
CA VAL A 69 4.68 -6.65 4.22
C VAL A 69 5.36 -7.90 3.73
#